data_AF-A0A2V5WA70-F1
#
_entry.id   AF-A0A2V5WA70-F1
#
_cell.length_a   1.000
_cell.length_b   1.000
_cell.length_c   1.000
_cell.angle_alpha   90.00
_cell.angle_beta   90.00
_cell.angle_gamma   90.00
#
_symmetry.space_group_name_H-M   'P 1'
#
loop_
_entity.id
_entity.type
_entity.pdbx_description
1 polymer ?
#
loop_
_entity_poly.entity_id
_entity_poly.type
_entity_poly.pdbx_seq_one_letter_code
_entity_poly.pdbx_strand_id
1 'polypeptide(L)'
;MKKIFVLSILISFAMVSSCQKQSSTAEQQLAQRKAELDAREKALDEREKALAEKEKATASARTILPNLQSPGQVRDPAQVKAEGDAETSAKVKKIQQLPAEVQALMPDPAQVQAQRDRIIQGRRQRGLEEPRMKIDAAKRGNIRAMSPEQLERIRVETAKKNAMSAGAAPPAAASPEAETTSPSPSPTPQ
;
A
#
# COMPACT_ATOMS: atom_id res chain seq x y z
N MET A 1 -18.52 -26.09 -61.61
CA MET A 1 -17.17 -25.55 -61.33
C MET A 1 -17.15 -24.05 -61.01
N LYS A 2 -17.92 -23.19 -61.69
CA LYS A 2 -17.91 -21.72 -61.48
C LYS A 2 -18.22 -21.25 -60.04
N LYS A 3 -19.13 -21.94 -59.34
CA LYS A 3 -19.53 -21.59 -57.95
C LYS A 3 -18.40 -21.79 -56.92
N ILE A 4 -17.57 -22.81 -57.11
CA ILE A 4 -16.44 -23.12 -56.21
C ILE A 4 -15.32 -22.09 -56.39
N PHE A 5 -15.10 -21.64 -57.63
CA PHE A 5 -14.12 -20.58 -57.93
C PHE A 5 -14.50 -19.25 -57.28
N VAL A 6 -15.79 -18.86 -57.33
CA VAL A 6 -16.29 -17.65 -56.66
C VAL A 6 -16.17 -17.75 -55.14
N LEU A 7 -16.49 -18.91 -54.54
CA LEU A 7 -16.29 -19.16 -53.12
C LEU A 7 -14.82 -19.04 -52.71
N SER A 8 -13.91 -19.60 -53.50
CA SER A 8 -12.46 -19.51 -53.25
C SER A 8 -11.98 -18.06 -53.25
N ILE A 9 -12.42 -17.25 -54.22
CA ILE A 9 -12.05 -15.82 -54.30
C ILE A 9 -12.58 -15.04 -53.08
N LEU A 10 -13.82 -15.30 -52.66
CA LEU A 10 -14.42 -14.62 -51.51
C LEU A 10 -13.68 -14.94 -50.20
N ILE A 11 -13.27 -16.19 -50.00
CA ILE A 11 -12.50 -16.60 -48.81
C ILE A 11 -11.13 -15.92 -48.79
N SER A 12 -10.43 -15.86 -49.92
CA SER A 12 -9.14 -15.16 -50.03
C SER A 12 -9.29 -13.66 -49.73
N PHE A 13 -10.34 -13.02 -50.25
CA PHE A 13 -10.60 -11.60 -49.99
C PHE A 13 -10.90 -11.31 -48.53
N ALA A 14 -11.66 -12.17 -47.85
CA ALA A 14 -11.97 -12.03 -46.43
C ALA A 14 -10.72 -12.15 -45.53
N MET A 15 -9.82 -13.09 -45.85
CA MET A 15 -8.55 -13.22 -45.11
C MET A 15 -7.63 -12.00 -45.30
N VAL A 16 -7.44 -11.53 -46.54
CA VAL A 16 -6.61 -10.34 -46.82
C VAL A 16 -7.20 -9.08 -46.14
N SER A 17 -8.52 -8.90 -46.21
CA SER A 17 -9.21 -7.77 -45.58
C SER A 17 -9.09 -7.78 -44.05
N SER A 18 -9.13 -8.97 -43.44
CA SER A 18 -8.99 -9.11 -41.98
C SER A 18 -7.58 -8.76 -41.51
N CYS A 19 -6.55 -9.22 -42.23
CA CYS A 19 -5.16 -8.88 -41.94
C CYS A 19 -4.90 -7.37 -42.03
N GLN A 20 -5.45 -6.71 -43.04
CA GLN A 20 -5.28 -5.26 -43.26
C GLN A 20 -5.98 -4.41 -42.19
N LYS A 21 -7.14 -4.87 -41.71
CA LYS A 21 -7.90 -4.17 -40.65
C LYS A 21 -7.24 -4.31 -39.28
N GLN A 22 -6.66 -5.48 -39.00
CA GLN A 22 -5.94 -5.73 -37.75
C GLN A 22 -4.60 -4.99 -37.70
N SER A 23 -3.86 -4.91 -38.82
CA SER A 23 -2.61 -4.16 -38.90
C SER A 23 -2.83 -2.66 -38.69
N SER A 24 -3.87 -2.07 -39.30
CA SER A 24 -4.19 -0.65 -39.13
C SER A 24 -4.55 -0.30 -37.67
N THR A 25 -5.29 -1.17 -36.98
CA THR A 25 -5.64 -0.96 -35.57
C THR A 25 -4.40 -1.08 -34.66
N ALA A 26 -3.52 -2.03 -34.94
CA ALA A 26 -2.27 -2.22 -34.19
C ALA A 26 -1.31 -1.03 -34.39
N GLU A 27 -1.18 -0.52 -35.62
CA GLU A 27 -0.39 0.67 -35.93
C GLU A 27 -0.91 1.92 -35.22
N GLN A 28 -2.22 2.11 -35.17
CA GLN A 28 -2.84 3.23 -34.45
C GLN A 28 -2.55 3.14 -32.94
N GLN A 29 -2.66 1.96 -32.33
CA GLN A 29 -2.31 1.78 -30.92
C GLN A 29 -0.84 2.03 -30.64
N LEU A 30 0.04 1.66 -31.57
CA LEU A 30 1.48 1.90 -31.45
C LEU A 30 1.79 3.39 -31.55
N ALA A 31 1.19 4.11 -32.50
CA ALA A 31 1.30 5.56 -32.60
C ALA A 31 0.80 6.28 -31.33
N GLN A 32 -0.32 5.84 -30.76
CA GLN A 32 -0.85 6.36 -29.51
C GLN A 32 0.10 6.11 -28.32
N ARG A 33 0.58 4.87 -28.15
CA ARG A 33 1.56 4.50 -27.11
C ARG A 33 2.84 5.30 -27.24
N LYS A 34 3.30 5.54 -28.47
CA LYS A 34 4.50 6.33 -28.75
C LYS A 34 4.33 7.80 -28.35
N ALA A 35 3.18 8.40 -28.68
CA ALA A 35 2.87 9.76 -28.26
C ALA A 35 2.74 9.88 -26.72
N GLU A 36 2.14 8.88 -26.07
CA GLU A 36 2.06 8.84 -24.61
C GLU A 36 3.44 8.73 -23.95
N LEU A 37 4.32 7.89 -24.51
CA LEU A 37 5.69 7.75 -24.01
C LEU A 37 6.49 9.04 -24.19
N ASP A 38 6.41 9.70 -25.35
CA ASP A 38 7.08 10.99 -25.59
C ASP A 38 6.61 12.07 -24.61
N ALA A 39 5.31 12.11 -24.31
CA ALA A 39 4.76 13.03 -23.31
C ALA A 39 5.28 12.72 -21.89
N ARG A 40 5.39 11.44 -21.52
CA ARG A 40 5.93 11.03 -20.23
C ARG A 40 7.42 11.33 -20.11
N GLU A 41 8.19 11.14 -21.18
CA GLU A 41 9.61 11.45 -21.23
C GLU A 41 9.84 12.95 -20.98
N LYS A 42 9.11 13.82 -21.69
CA LYS A 42 9.19 15.27 -21.44
C LYS A 42 8.81 15.68 -20.02
N ALA A 43 7.78 15.04 -19.45
CA ALA A 43 7.39 15.31 -18.07
C ALA A 43 8.45 14.84 -17.05
N LEU A 44 9.23 13.80 -17.38
CA LEU A 44 10.35 13.36 -16.56
C LEU A 44 11.55 14.30 -16.68
N ASP A 45 11.90 14.73 -17.89
CA ASP A 45 12.96 15.73 -18.13
C ASP A 45 12.71 17.03 -17.34
N GLU A 46 11.46 17.52 -17.35
CA GLU A 46 11.09 18.71 -16.56
C GLU A 46 11.24 18.48 -15.05
N ARG A 47 10.83 17.30 -14.56
CA ARG A 47 11.00 16.94 -13.14
C ARG A 47 12.46 16.80 -12.75
N GLU A 48 13.28 16.20 -13.61
CA GLU A 48 14.71 16.07 -13.38
C GLU A 48 15.36 17.45 -13.28
N LYS A 49 15.04 18.35 -14.21
CA LYS A 49 15.53 19.73 -14.16
C LYS A 49 15.10 20.46 -12.90
N ALA A 50 13.84 20.31 -12.48
CA ALA A 50 13.33 20.90 -11.24
C ALA A 50 14.03 20.32 -9.98
N LEU A 51 14.36 19.02 -9.99
CA LEU A 51 15.11 18.39 -8.92
C LEU A 51 16.58 18.85 -8.90
N ALA A 52 17.23 18.97 -10.05
CA ALA A 52 18.59 19.48 -10.15
C ALA A 52 18.68 20.94 -9.64
N GLU A 53 17.69 21.78 -9.96
CA GLU A 53 17.61 23.14 -9.43
C GLU A 53 17.39 23.15 -7.91
N LYS A 54 16.47 22.31 -7.40
CA LYS A 54 16.25 22.12 -5.95
C LYS A 54 17.51 21.65 -5.23
N GLU A 55 18.25 20.72 -5.81
CA GLU A 55 19.52 20.23 -5.26
C GLU A 55 20.55 21.35 -5.23
N LYS A 56 20.70 22.11 -6.32
CA LYS A 56 21.60 23.27 -6.37
C LYS A 56 21.24 24.34 -5.33
N ALA A 57 19.95 24.65 -5.17
CA ALA A 57 19.47 25.58 -4.16
C ALA A 57 19.73 25.06 -2.74
N THR A 58 19.54 23.76 -2.50
CA THR A 58 19.81 23.11 -1.21
C THR A 58 21.31 23.09 -0.91
N ALA A 59 22.15 22.79 -1.90
CA ALA A 59 23.60 22.80 -1.77
C ALA A 59 24.10 24.22 -1.47
N SER A 60 23.61 25.23 -2.19
CA SER A 60 23.93 26.64 -1.94
C SER A 60 23.47 27.11 -0.55
N ALA A 61 22.25 26.75 -0.13
CA ALA A 61 21.76 27.03 1.21
C ALA A 61 22.62 26.36 2.30
N ARG A 62 23.09 25.14 2.05
CA ARG A 62 24.00 24.41 2.95
C ARG A 62 25.38 25.05 3.04
N THR A 63 25.88 25.64 1.96
CA THR A 63 27.16 26.38 1.98
C THR A 63 27.06 27.70 2.74
N ILE A 64 25.91 28.38 2.71
CA ILE A 64 25.68 29.65 3.41
C ILE A 64 25.35 29.43 4.91
N LEU A 65 24.82 28.26 5.27
CA LEU A 65 24.47 27.89 6.65
C LEU A 65 25.35 26.73 7.17
N PRO A 66 26.68 26.87 7.28
CA PRO A 66 27.54 25.75 7.67
C PRO A 66 27.38 25.29 9.12
N ASN A 67 26.59 25.99 9.96
CA ASN A 67 26.65 25.82 11.42
C ASN A 67 25.33 25.49 12.13
N LEU A 68 24.29 24.99 11.45
CA LEU A 68 23.06 24.60 12.20
C LEU A 68 22.53 23.20 11.93
N GLN A 69 22.72 22.60 10.77
CA GLN A 69 22.17 21.26 10.53
C GLN A 69 23.08 20.48 9.59
N SER A 70 23.97 19.67 10.15
CA SER A 70 24.67 18.65 9.38
C SER A 70 23.67 17.50 9.12
N PRO A 71 23.24 17.27 7.86
CA PRO A 71 22.35 16.16 7.51
C PRO A 71 23.16 14.87 7.62
N GLY A 72 23.11 14.25 8.79
CA GLY A 72 23.91 13.07 9.12
C GLY A 72 24.19 12.90 10.60
N GLN A 73 23.92 13.90 11.44
CA GLN A 73 24.00 13.71 12.88
C GLN A 73 22.79 12.88 13.32
N VAL A 74 22.99 11.56 13.46
CA VAL A 74 22.12 10.68 14.22
C VAL A 74 22.15 11.18 15.66
N ARG A 75 21.30 12.16 15.94
CA ARG A 75 21.13 12.72 17.28
C ARG A 75 20.42 11.66 18.10
N ASP A 76 21.03 11.26 19.20
CA ASP A 76 20.50 10.26 20.12
C ASP A 76 19.04 10.62 20.45
N PRO A 77 18.06 9.71 20.27
CA PRO A 77 16.66 9.97 20.58
C PRO A 77 16.44 10.47 22.02
N ALA A 78 17.34 10.15 22.96
CA ALA A 78 17.30 10.69 24.31
C ALA A 78 17.64 12.19 24.38
N GLN A 79 18.60 12.67 23.58
CA GLN A 79 18.96 14.09 23.53
C GLN A 79 17.90 14.94 22.85
N VAL A 80 17.25 14.43 21.80
CA VAL A 80 16.17 15.16 21.12
C VAL A 80 14.96 15.37 22.04
N LYS A 81 14.68 14.40 22.94
CA LYS A 81 13.66 14.57 23.98
C LYS A 81 14.07 15.59 25.03
N ALA A 82 15.28 15.49 25.56
CA ALA A 82 15.77 16.41 26.59
C ALA A 82 15.86 17.87 26.08
N GLU A 83 16.29 18.08 24.83
CA GLU A 83 16.33 19.41 24.21
C GLU A 83 14.93 19.92 23.87
N GLY A 84 14.02 19.02 23.44
CA GLY A 84 12.62 19.34 23.24
C GLY A 84 11.94 19.82 24.52
N ASP A 85 12.13 19.12 25.64
CA ASP A 85 11.54 19.49 26.94
C ASP A 85 12.14 20.80 27.48
N ALA A 86 13.46 21.01 27.30
CA ALA A 86 14.14 22.25 27.67
C ALA A 86 13.71 23.44 26.82
N GLU A 87 13.59 23.26 25.50
CA GLU A 87 13.09 24.28 24.57
C GLU A 87 11.63 24.61 24.85
N THR A 88 10.79 23.60 25.14
CA THR A 88 9.39 23.81 25.48
C THR A 88 9.26 24.63 26.76
N SER A 89 10.07 24.31 27.78
CA SER A 89 10.12 25.08 29.04
C SER A 89 10.61 26.52 28.84
N ALA A 90 11.65 26.72 28.02
CA ALA A 90 12.14 28.06 27.68
C ALA A 90 11.11 28.89 26.90
N LYS A 91 10.38 28.26 25.97
CA LYS A 91 9.34 28.88 25.16
C LYS A 91 8.12 29.25 26.00
N VAL A 92 7.72 28.39 26.94
CA VAL A 92 6.66 28.67 27.92
C VAL A 92 7.01 29.86 28.82
N LYS A 93 8.27 29.96 29.28
CA LYS A 93 8.75 31.14 30.03
C LYS A 93 8.73 32.42 29.18
N LYS A 94 9.12 32.32 27.91
CA LYS A 94 9.14 33.46 26.99
C LYS A 94 7.73 33.94 26.61
N ILE A 95 6.76 33.03 26.47
CA ILE A 95 5.37 33.37 26.21
C ILE A 95 4.74 34.07 27.42
N GLN A 96 5.07 33.64 28.65
CA GLN A 96 4.62 34.32 29.88
C GLN A 96 5.19 35.73 30.06
N GLN A 97 6.35 36.03 29.44
CA GLN A 97 6.95 37.37 29.46
C GLN A 97 6.36 38.31 28.38
N LEU A 98 5.50 37.83 27.48
CA LEU A 98 4.87 38.67 26.47
C LEU A 98 3.70 39.47 27.08
N PRO A 99 3.43 40.70 26.59
CA PRO A 99 2.23 41.44 26.97
C PRO A 99 0.95 40.63 26.73
N ALA A 100 -0.04 40.77 27.61
CA ALA A 100 -1.28 39.98 27.58
C ALA A 100 -2.05 40.09 26.24
N GLU A 101 -1.98 41.24 25.57
CA GLU A 101 -2.58 41.47 24.25
C GLU A 101 -1.96 40.59 23.15
N VAL A 102 -0.66 40.28 23.26
CA VAL A 102 0.04 39.41 22.32
C VAL A 102 -0.25 37.94 22.63
N GLN A 103 -0.38 37.59 23.92
CA GLN A 103 -0.76 36.23 24.34
C GLN A 103 -2.19 35.86 23.88
N ALA A 104 -3.13 36.81 23.93
CA ALA A 104 -4.51 36.59 23.50
C ALA A 104 -4.66 36.38 21.99
N LEU A 105 -3.70 36.83 21.18
CA LEU A 105 -3.68 36.63 19.73
C LEU A 105 -3.07 35.27 19.32
N MET A 106 -2.40 34.57 20.23
CA MET A 106 -1.79 33.28 19.92
C MET A 106 -2.84 32.14 19.99
N PRO A 107 -2.84 31.21 19.02
CA PRO A 107 -3.67 30.02 19.10
C PRO A 107 -3.37 29.22 20.36
N ASP A 108 -4.41 28.73 21.02
CA ASP A 108 -4.28 27.90 22.22
C ASP A 108 -3.35 26.70 21.94
N PRO A 109 -2.22 26.57 22.65
CA PRO A 109 -1.27 25.49 22.43
C PRO A 109 -1.92 24.11 22.58
N ALA A 110 -2.94 23.96 23.43
CA ALA A 110 -3.66 22.70 23.57
C ALA A 110 -4.44 22.33 22.30
N GLN A 111 -5.03 23.31 21.61
CA GLN A 111 -5.72 23.07 20.34
C GLN A 111 -4.74 22.71 19.22
N VAL A 112 -3.60 23.38 19.16
CA VAL A 112 -2.56 23.09 18.15
C VAL A 112 -2.01 21.67 18.35
N GLN A 113 -1.78 21.27 19.60
CA GLN A 113 -1.35 19.92 19.94
C GLN A 113 -2.39 18.87 19.50
N ALA A 114 -3.67 19.08 19.87
CA ALA A 114 -4.76 18.17 19.51
C ALA A 114 -4.98 18.06 17.99
N GLN A 115 -4.83 19.17 17.25
CA GLN A 115 -4.91 19.19 15.80
C GLN A 115 -3.77 18.38 15.17
N ARG A 116 -2.55 18.54 15.68
CA ARG A 116 -1.37 17.82 15.22
C ARG A 116 -1.53 16.31 15.46
N ASP A 117 -2.03 15.92 16.61
CA ASP A 117 -2.29 14.53 16.97
C ASP A 117 -3.36 13.89 16.07
N ARG A 118 -4.43 14.63 15.75
CA ARG A 118 -5.43 14.16 14.76
C ARG A 118 -4.81 13.90 13.39
N ILE A 119 -3.94 14.79 12.92
CA ILE A 119 -3.27 14.63 11.62
C ILE A 119 -2.35 13.41 11.62
N ILE A 120 -1.58 13.21 12.69
CA ILE A 120 -0.67 12.07 12.84
C ILE A 120 -1.44 10.76 12.93
N GLN A 121 -2.53 10.70 13.71
CA GLN A 121 -3.39 9.52 13.79
C GLN A 121 -4.05 9.20 12.44
N GLY A 122 -4.55 10.21 11.72
CA GLY A 122 -5.16 10.01 10.40
C GLY A 122 -4.16 9.52 9.34
N ARG A 123 -2.87 9.86 9.46
CA ARG A 123 -1.81 9.29 8.61
C ARG A 123 -1.47 7.86 9.01
N ARG A 124 -1.43 7.53 10.30
CA ARG A 124 -1.19 6.16 10.77
C ARG A 124 -2.29 5.20 10.33
N GLN A 125 -3.55 5.62 10.38
CA GLN A 125 -4.67 4.80 9.92
C GLN A 125 -4.57 4.55 8.40
N ARG A 126 -4.37 5.59 7.59
CA ARG A 126 -4.19 5.43 6.13
C ARG A 126 -2.95 4.64 5.72
N GLY A 127 -1.85 4.82 6.45
CA GLY A 127 -0.58 4.14 6.18
C GLY A 127 -0.59 2.65 6.48
N LEU A 128 -1.60 2.12 7.18
CA LEU A 128 -1.74 0.68 7.47
C LEU A 128 -2.74 -0.03 6.54
N GLU A 129 -3.71 0.69 5.98
CA GLU A 129 -4.69 0.10 5.06
C GLU A 129 -4.12 -0.12 3.65
N GLU A 130 -3.33 0.82 3.14
CA GLU A 130 -2.74 0.72 1.80
C GLU A 130 -1.75 -0.45 1.66
N PRO A 131 -0.83 -0.71 2.61
CA PRO A 131 0.04 -1.89 2.56
C PRO A 131 -0.75 -3.19 2.74
N ARG A 132 -1.79 -3.19 3.58
CA ARG A 132 -2.64 -4.38 3.79
C ARG A 132 -3.35 -4.80 2.51
N MET A 133 -4.02 -3.86 1.82
CA MET A 133 -4.68 -4.17 0.54
C MET A 133 -3.69 -4.68 -0.52
N LYS A 134 -2.48 -4.11 -0.59
CA LYS A 134 -1.44 -4.56 -1.54
C LYS A 134 -0.93 -5.96 -1.22
N ILE A 135 -0.73 -6.28 0.06
CA ILE A 135 -0.31 -7.63 0.49
C ILE A 135 -1.40 -8.65 0.16
N ASP A 136 -2.66 -8.32 0.43
CA ASP A 136 -3.78 -9.23 0.15
C ASP A 136 -4.00 -9.43 -1.36
N ALA A 137 -3.86 -8.38 -2.16
CA ALA A 137 -3.92 -8.46 -3.62
C ALA A 137 -2.76 -9.29 -4.19
N ALA A 138 -1.53 -9.07 -3.71
CA ALA A 138 -0.36 -9.85 -4.11
C ALA A 138 -0.52 -11.34 -3.74
N LYS A 139 -1.07 -11.63 -2.55
CA LYS A 139 -1.33 -13.00 -2.11
C LYS A 139 -2.37 -13.69 -2.98
N ARG A 140 -3.45 -13.00 -3.37
CA ARG A 140 -4.46 -13.54 -4.31
C ARG A 140 -3.89 -13.76 -5.72
N GLY A 141 -3.10 -12.82 -6.22
CA GLY A 141 -2.43 -12.94 -7.52
C GLY A 141 -1.46 -14.12 -7.56
N ASN A 142 -0.68 -14.30 -6.49
CA ASN A 142 0.29 -15.39 -6.38
C ASN A 142 -0.39 -16.76 -6.35
N ILE A 143 -1.50 -16.91 -5.60
CA ILE A 143 -2.29 -18.17 -5.58
C ILE A 143 -2.87 -18.47 -6.98
N ARG A 144 -3.28 -17.44 -7.72
CA ARG A 144 -3.86 -17.61 -9.07
C ARG A 144 -2.83 -17.99 -10.13
N ALA A 145 -1.58 -17.58 -9.96
CA ALA A 145 -0.48 -17.89 -10.88
C ALA A 145 0.25 -19.20 -10.53
N MET A 146 -0.05 -19.81 -9.39
CA MET A 146 0.64 -20.99 -8.90
C MET A 146 0.10 -22.26 -9.59
N SER A 147 1.02 -23.18 -9.93
CA SER A 147 0.63 -24.47 -10.51
C SER A 147 -0.12 -25.34 -9.49
N PRO A 148 -1.02 -26.23 -9.93
CA PRO A 148 -1.79 -27.09 -9.03
C PRO A 148 -0.90 -27.98 -8.16
N GLU A 149 0.27 -28.40 -8.65
CA GLU A 149 1.24 -29.19 -7.88
C GLU A 149 1.87 -28.41 -6.72
N GLN A 150 2.14 -27.11 -6.91
CA GLN A 150 2.67 -26.27 -5.84
C GLN A 150 1.59 -25.94 -4.79
N LEU A 151 0.34 -25.80 -5.22
CA LEU A 151 -0.77 -25.58 -4.31
C LEU A 151 -1.00 -26.79 -3.40
N GLU A 152 -0.90 -28.01 -3.93
CA GLU A 152 -0.97 -29.24 -3.14
C GLU A 152 0.21 -29.37 -2.15
N ARG A 153 1.44 -29.04 -2.57
CA ARG A 153 2.60 -29.01 -1.65
C ARG A 153 2.38 -28.05 -0.48
N ILE A 154 1.88 -26.84 -0.74
CA ILE A 154 1.59 -25.85 0.31
C ILE A 154 0.47 -26.33 1.22
N ARG A 155 -0.60 -26.95 0.69
CA ARG A 155 -1.68 -27.52 1.52
C ARG A 155 -1.16 -28.59 2.46
N VAL A 156 -0.38 -29.54 1.95
CA VAL A 156 0.22 -30.60 2.75
C VAL A 156 1.19 -30.04 3.79
N GLU A 157 2.00 -29.04 3.43
CA GLU A 157 2.92 -28.39 4.35
C GLU A 157 2.20 -27.59 5.44
N THR A 158 1.11 -26.89 5.10
CA THR A 158 0.28 -26.14 6.06
C THR A 158 -0.46 -27.09 7.00
N ALA A 159 -1.00 -28.20 6.47
CA ALA A 159 -1.63 -29.25 7.27
C ALA A 159 -0.62 -29.91 8.23
N LYS A 160 0.58 -30.21 7.75
CA LYS A 160 1.68 -30.76 8.58
C LYS A 160 2.12 -29.79 9.67
N LYS A 161 2.24 -28.50 9.35
CA LYS A 161 2.60 -27.44 10.31
C LYS A 161 1.52 -27.26 11.38
N ASN A 162 0.25 -27.29 10.99
CA ASN A 162 -0.86 -27.21 11.93
C ASN A 162 -0.95 -28.45 12.84
N ALA A 163 -0.68 -29.64 12.29
CA ALA A 163 -0.60 -30.88 13.07
C ALA A 163 0.56 -30.87 14.07
N MET A 164 1.72 -30.31 13.70
CA MET A 164 2.87 -30.16 14.60
C MET A 164 2.67 -29.07 15.67
N SER A 165 1.88 -28.03 15.38
CA SER A 165 1.55 -26.99 16.36
C SER A 165 0.43 -27.40 17.33
N ALA A 166 -0.31 -28.47 17.04
CA ALA A 166 -1.34 -29.04 17.91
C ALA A 166 -0.82 -30.14 18.85
N GLY A 167 0.50 -30.36 18.91
CA GLY A 167 1.15 -31.37 19.74
C GLY A 167 1.31 -31.02 21.23
N ALA A 168 0.32 -30.35 21.84
CA ALA A 168 0.28 -30.12 23.28
C ALA A 168 -1.16 -30.15 23.83
N ALA A 169 -1.85 -31.28 23.66
CA ALA A 169 -2.82 -31.79 24.62
C ALA A 169 -3.12 -33.27 24.29
N PRO A 170 -2.93 -34.23 25.22
CA PRO A 170 -3.42 -35.58 25.02
C PRO A 170 -4.96 -35.59 25.04
N PRO A 171 -5.65 -36.45 24.26
CA PRO A 171 -7.05 -36.71 24.50
C PRO A 171 -7.15 -37.46 25.83
N ALA A 172 -7.66 -36.77 26.85
CA ALA A 172 -8.02 -37.40 28.11
C ALA A 172 -9.05 -38.51 27.80
N ALA A 173 -8.64 -39.75 28.10
CA ALA A 173 -9.54 -40.88 28.18
C ALA A 173 -10.66 -40.55 29.18
N ALA A 174 -11.91 -40.64 28.71
CA ALA A 174 -13.07 -40.80 29.58
C ALA A 174 -14.13 -41.59 28.79
N SER A 175 -14.04 -42.91 28.91
CA SER A 175 -15.20 -43.81 28.91
C SER A 175 -15.19 -44.45 30.30
N PRO A 176 -16.34 -44.58 31.00
CA PRO A 176 -17.22 -45.70 30.72
C PRO A 176 -18.74 -45.42 30.80
N GLU A 177 -19.47 -46.32 30.14
CA GLU A 177 -20.81 -46.89 30.39
C GLU A 177 -21.76 -46.25 31.43
N ALA A 178 -23.02 -46.02 31.03
CA ALA A 178 -24.20 -46.71 31.59
C ALA A 178 -25.53 -46.29 30.89
N GLU A 179 -26.19 -47.30 30.33
CA GLU A 179 -27.63 -47.60 30.44
C GLU A 179 -28.73 -46.65 29.89
N THR A 180 -29.31 -47.14 28.78
CA THR A 180 -30.75 -47.39 28.54
C THR A 180 -31.81 -46.51 29.21
N THR A 181 -32.54 -45.76 28.37
CA THR A 181 -34.00 -45.46 28.32
C THR A 181 -34.19 -44.01 27.85
N SER A 182 -35.20 -43.58 27.09
CA SER A 182 -36.29 -44.10 26.27
C SER A 182 -36.78 -42.84 25.49
N PRO A 183 -37.31 -42.94 24.28
CA PRO A 183 -37.56 -41.77 23.42
C PRO A 183 -38.88 -41.09 23.80
N SER A 184 -38.93 -39.75 23.83
CA SER A 184 -40.20 -39.05 23.69
C SER A 184 -40.00 -37.72 22.95
N PRO A 185 -40.57 -37.58 21.74
CA PRO A 185 -40.65 -36.31 21.04
C PRO A 185 -41.95 -35.60 21.44
N SER A 186 -41.90 -34.29 21.63
CA SER A 186 -43.12 -33.47 21.55
C SER A 186 -42.79 -32.07 21.01
N PRO A 187 -43.33 -31.72 19.83
CA PRO A 187 -43.20 -30.40 19.23
C PRO A 187 -44.39 -29.48 19.59
N THR A 188 -44.07 -28.28 20.11
CA THR A 188 -44.61 -26.95 19.73
C THR A 188 -46.16 -26.69 19.87
N PRO A 189 -46.70 -25.49 19.56
CA PRO A 189 -47.18 -24.48 20.52
C PRO A 189 -48.71 -24.18 20.45
N GLN A 190 -49.25 -23.51 21.47
CA GLN A 190 -50.31 -22.50 21.33
C GLN A 190 -50.28 -21.50 22.49
#